data_AF-A0AAV5X9R3-F1
#
_entry.id   AF-A0AAV5X9R3-F1
#
_cell.length_a   1.000
_cell.length_b   1.000
_cell.length_c   1.000
_cell.angle_alpha   90.00
_cell.angle_beta   90.00
_cell.angle_gamma   90.00
#
_symmetry.space_group_name_H-M   'P 1'
#
loop_
_entity.id
_entity.type
_entity.pdbx_description
1 polymer ?
#
loop_
_entity_poly.entity_id
_entity_poly.type
_entity_poly.pdbx_seq_one_letter_code
_entity_poly.pdbx_strand_id
1 'polypeptide(L)'
;MGDWTGDLEDLVAHMRAGETEIGRRMFETRRPRRQHLAWLRFQIAREARNLEEIADHHLCRLAESTETSSTREELVHRLMEDYQEARHYAMLAYVYEGLGGEPLRWKMLREEIKTAAWYEASRREHARWDDFRRAGATLELAAALYTRGGGGALFCGFVGLGGGDYETLLAEASKVILKDELEHGASEGRDQLFGLIRNGEDVETARRVIVEMSGIRLRMRNEQFSRVLPDARLKEIEAGSIAPLTVPAMRAACSSTTADWFALYHARPKPLSSASLSD
;
A
#
# COMPACT_ATOMS: atom_id res chain seq x y z
N MET A 1 -9.71 -33.14 4.13
CA MET A 1 -9.51 -31.80 3.56
C MET A 1 -8.08 -31.41 3.89
N GLY A 2 -7.26 -31.05 2.91
CA GLY A 2 -5.92 -30.52 3.18
C GLY A 2 -6.00 -29.20 3.94
N ASP A 3 -4.86 -28.75 4.47
CA ASP A 3 -4.74 -27.45 5.16
C ASP A 3 -4.76 -26.28 4.15
N TRP A 4 -5.92 -26.07 3.53
CA TRP A 4 -6.12 -25.01 2.54
C TRP A 4 -5.97 -23.62 3.16
N THR A 5 -6.16 -23.49 4.48
CA THR A 5 -5.95 -22.24 5.21
C THR A 5 -4.49 -21.84 5.14
N GLY A 6 -3.59 -22.77 5.52
CA GLY A 6 -2.14 -22.57 5.41
C GLY A 6 -1.72 -22.23 3.98
N ASP A 7 -2.27 -22.94 2.98
CA ASP A 7 -1.95 -22.68 1.57
C ASP A 7 -2.32 -21.26 1.10
N LEU A 8 -3.46 -20.73 1.52
CA LEU A 8 -3.89 -19.37 1.18
C LEU A 8 -3.11 -18.30 1.95
N GLU A 9 -2.76 -18.57 3.21
CA GLU A 9 -1.92 -17.69 4.01
C GLU A 9 -0.51 -17.58 3.43
N ASP A 10 0.09 -18.71 3.06
CA ASP A 10 1.41 -18.78 2.41
C ASP A 10 1.40 -18.07 1.06
N LEU A 11 0.37 -18.27 0.24
CA LEU A 11 0.21 -17.57 -1.03
C LEU A 11 0.25 -16.05 -0.85
N VAL A 12 -0.54 -15.50 0.08
CA VAL A 12 -0.53 -14.05 0.35
C VAL A 12 0.82 -13.60 0.92
N ALA A 13 1.45 -14.40 1.77
CA ALA A 13 2.76 -14.09 2.34
C ALA A 13 3.87 -14.03 1.28
N HIS A 14 3.84 -14.90 0.26
CA HIS A 14 4.76 -14.84 -0.88
C HIS A 14 4.56 -13.56 -1.72
N MET A 15 3.31 -13.17 -1.98
CA MET A 15 3.02 -11.94 -2.71
C MET A 15 3.49 -10.70 -1.96
N ARG A 16 3.29 -10.65 -0.64
CA ARG A 16 3.85 -9.59 0.23
C ARG A 16 5.37 -9.53 0.15
N ALA A 17 6.04 -10.67 0.21
CA ALA A 17 7.50 -10.74 0.08
C ALA A 17 7.98 -10.17 -1.27
N GLY A 18 7.23 -10.42 -2.34
CA GLY A 18 7.49 -9.83 -3.65
C GLY A 18 7.41 -8.31 -3.67
N GLU A 19 6.36 -7.73 -3.09
CA GLU A 19 6.21 -6.27 -2.97
C GLU A 19 7.37 -5.66 -2.13
N THR A 20 7.78 -6.35 -1.06
CA THR A 20 8.96 -5.97 -0.26
C THR A 20 10.26 -6.05 -1.06
N GLU A 21 10.48 -7.11 -1.86
CA GLU A 21 11.66 -7.24 -2.71
C GLU A 21 11.74 -6.08 -3.70
N ILE A 22 10.64 -5.74 -4.37
CA ILE A 22 10.56 -4.58 -5.28
C ILE A 22 10.99 -3.29 -4.56
N GLY A 23 10.45 -3.04 -3.36
CA GLY A 23 10.81 -1.86 -2.57
C GLY A 23 12.31 -1.79 -2.27
N ARG A 24 12.91 -2.89 -1.80
CA ARG A 24 14.34 -2.96 -1.50
C ARG A 24 15.21 -2.72 -2.74
N ARG A 25 14.86 -3.37 -3.86
CA ARG A 25 15.60 -3.30 -5.12
C ARG A 25 15.74 -1.88 -5.68
N MET A 26 14.76 -1.01 -5.42
CA MET A 26 14.84 0.41 -5.81
C MET A 26 16.05 1.11 -5.18
N PHE A 27 16.40 0.76 -3.93
CA PHE A 27 17.45 1.43 -3.14
C PHE A 27 18.79 0.68 -3.12
N GLU A 28 18.86 -0.55 -3.65
CA GLU A 28 20.12 -1.32 -3.77
C GLU A 28 21.09 -0.72 -4.80
N THR A 29 20.56 0.05 -5.75
CA THR A 29 21.33 0.71 -6.81
C THR A 29 21.06 2.20 -6.78
N ARG A 30 22.07 3.02 -7.05
CA ARG A 30 21.85 4.46 -7.21
C ARG A 30 20.98 4.75 -8.43
N ARG A 31 20.02 5.66 -8.28
CA ARG A 31 19.01 5.99 -9.30
C ARG A 31 18.90 7.50 -9.49
N PRO A 32 18.53 7.97 -10.69
CA PRO A 32 18.31 9.40 -10.90
C PRO A 32 17.18 9.94 -10.01
N ARG A 33 17.31 11.18 -9.52
CA ARG A 33 16.29 11.85 -8.69
C ARG A 33 14.87 11.78 -9.25
N ARG A 34 14.73 11.96 -10.57
CA ARG A 34 13.44 11.87 -11.27
C ARG A 34 12.71 10.54 -11.03
N GLN A 35 13.43 9.44 -10.83
CA GLN A 35 12.83 8.14 -10.56
C GLN A 35 12.31 8.03 -9.13
N HIS A 36 13.03 8.60 -8.15
CA HIS A 36 12.56 8.71 -6.78
C HIS A 36 11.31 9.59 -6.68
N LEU A 37 11.31 10.74 -7.36
CA LEU A 37 10.16 11.63 -7.42
C LEU A 37 8.97 10.96 -8.13
N ALA A 38 9.19 10.18 -9.19
CA ALA A 38 8.13 9.50 -9.91
C ALA A 38 7.37 8.49 -9.04
N TRP A 39 8.08 7.64 -8.28
CA TRP A 39 7.41 6.67 -7.42
C TRP A 39 6.72 7.35 -6.23
N LEU A 40 7.34 8.38 -5.63
CA LEU A 40 6.73 9.15 -4.55
C LEU A 40 5.43 9.80 -5.03
N ARG A 41 5.47 10.45 -6.19
CA ARG A 41 4.29 11.04 -6.84
C ARG A 41 3.18 10.02 -7.05
N PHE A 42 3.53 8.81 -7.45
CA PHE A 42 2.56 7.72 -7.59
C PHE A 42 1.92 7.33 -6.26
N GLN A 43 2.72 7.12 -5.21
CA GLN A 43 2.17 6.73 -3.91
C GLN A 43 1.36 7.86 -3.28
N ILE A 44 1.83 9.11 -3.37
CA ILE A 44 1.10 10.29 -2.89
C ILE A 44 -0.26 10.42 -3.60
N ALA A 45 -0.32 10.12 -4.90
CA ALA A 45 -1.58 10.12 -5.63
C ALA A 45 -2.58 9.10 -5.07
N ARG A 46 -2.11 7.96 -4.56
CA ARG A 46 -2.96 6.95 -3.88
C ARG A 46 -3.49 7.49 -2.57
N GLU A 47 -2.62 7.95 -1.67
CA GLU A 47 -3.04 8.42 -0.34
C GLU A 47 -3.91 9.68 -0.41
N ALA A 48 -3.68 10.54 -1.42
CA ALA A 48 -4.47 11.74 -1.65
C ALA A 48 -5.94 11.47 -2.01
N ARG A 49 -6.33 10.20 -2.24
CA ARG A 49 -7.72 9.82 -2.45
C ARG A 49 -8.60 10.21 -1.25
N ASN A 50 -8.16 9.96 -0.02
CA ASN A 50 -8.97 10.29 1.16
C ASN A 50 -9.17 11.80 1.31
N LEU A 51 -8.24 12.63 0.82
CA LEU A 51 -8.44 14.07 0.76
C LEU A 51 -9.58 14.47 -0.19
N GLU A 52 -9.80 13.74 -1.29
CA GLU A 52 -10.98 13.96 -2.15
C GLU A 52 -12.27 13.62 -1.41
N GLU A 53 -12.31 12.47 -0.72
CA GLU A 53 -13.50 12.01 0.01
C GLU A 53 -13.85 12.97 1.16
N ILE A 54 -12.84 13.48 1.88
CA ILE A 54 -12.99 14.53 2.89
C ILE A 54 -13.48 15.84 2.26
N ALA A 55 -12.88 16.26 1.14
CA ALA A 55 -13.27 17.48 0.44
C ALA A 55 -14.71 17.39 -0.12
N ASP A 56 -15.19 16.19 -0.41
CA ASP A 56 -16.57 15.91 -0.82
C ASP A 56 -17.53 15.75 0.38
N HIS A 57 -17.13 16.14 1.60
CA HIS A 57 -17.98 16.09 2.80
C HIS A 57 -18.42 14.68 3.23
N HIS A 58 -17.69 13.62 2.87
CA HIS A 58 -18.05 12.25 3.26
C HIS A 58 -18.18 12.08 4.77
N LEU A 59 -17.20 12.56 5.55
CA LEU A 59 -17.20 12.48 7.01
C LEU A 59 -18.37 13.24 7.65
N CYS A 60 -18.75 14.39 7.08
CA CYS A 60 -19.91 15.16 7.56
C CYS A 60 -21.20 14.33 7.44
N ARG A 61 -21.42 13.72 6.26
CA ARG A 61 -22.58 12.85 6.03
C ARG A 61 -22.57 11.63 6.97
N LEU A 62 -21.40 11.01 7.19
CA LEU A 62 -21.30 9.87 8.10
C LEU A 62 -21.67 10.26 9.53
N ALA A 63 -21.16 11.40 10.02
CA ALA A 63 -21.48 11.93 11.34
C ALA A 63 -22.98 12.22 11.50
N GLU A 64 -23.62 12.83 10.50
CA GLU A 64 -25.08 13.09 10.51
C GLU A 64 -25.91 11.79 10.52
N SER A 65 -25.42 10.73 9.86
CA SER A 65 -26.11 9.44 9.75
C SER A 65 -25.87 8.49 10.94
N THR A 66 -24.98 8.86 11.86
CA THR A 66 -24.62 8.01 12.99
C THR A 66 -25.83 7.82 13.89
N GLU A 67 -26.04 6.59 14.38
CA GLU A 67 -27.21 6.16 15.17
C GLU A 67 -28.52 6.04 14.39
N THR A 68 -28.54 6.37 13.09
CA THR A 68 -29.72 6.20 12.22
C THR A 68 -29.52 5.12 11.17
N SER A 69 -28.50 5.26 10.33
CA SER A 69 -28.13 4.27 9.30
C SER A 69 -26.71 3.74 9.44
N SER A 70 -25.91 4.32 10.33
CA SER A 70 -24.52 3.93 10.58
C SER A 70 -24.27 3.81 12.09
N THR A 71 -23.36 2.93 12.49
CA THR A 71 -23.00 2.71 13.90
C THR A 71 -21.96 3.72 14.39
N ARG A 72 -21.81 3.84 15.72
CA ARG A 72 -20.77 4.69 16.32
C ARG A 72 -19.37 4.14 16.01
N GLU A 73 -19.26 2.82 15.98
CA GLU A 73 -18.04 2.09 15.66
C GLU A 73 -17.60 2.35 14.22
N GLU A 74 -18.53 2.37 13.26
CA GLU A 74 -18.27 2.75 11.87
C GLU A 74 -17.73 4.19 11.76
N LEU A 75 -18.33 5.14 12.49
CA LEU A 75 -17.84 6.52 12.51
C LEU A 75 -16.40 6.60 13.06
N VAL A 76 -16.14 5.97 14.21
CA VAL A 76 -14.82 5.97 14.84
C VAL A 76 -13.78 5.31 13.93
N HIS A 77 -14.11 4.17 13.35
CA HIS A 77 -13.25 3.45 12.42
C HIS A 77 -12.91 4.32 11.20
N ARG A 78 -13.92 4.94 10.58
CA ARG A 78 -13.71 5.79 9.41
C ARG A 78 -12.88 7.05 9.71
N LEU A 79 -13.11 7.70 10.85
CA LEU A 79 -12.32 8.85 11.28
C LEU A 79 -10.84 8.48 11.48
N MET A 80 -10.58 7.30 12.04
CA MET A 80 -9.23 6.79 12.24
C MET A 80 -8.52 6.52 10.90
N GLU A 81 -9.19 5.84 9.97
CA GLU A 81 -8.66 5.59 8.63
C GLU A 81 -8.36 6.89 7.88
N ASP A 82 -9.31 7.83 7.82
CA ASP A 82 -9.12 9.11 7.14
C ASP A 82 -7.96 9.93 7.75
N TYR A 83 -7.77 9.86 9.08
CA TYR A 83 -6.61 10.46 9.74
C TYR A 83 -5.29 9.77 9.32
N GLN A 84 -5.26 8.44 9.31
CA GLN A 84 -4.07 7.66 8.94
C GLN A 84 -3.67 7.95 7.48
N GLU A 85 -4.62 7.91 6.55
CA GLU A 85 -4.38 8.18 5.13
C GLU A 85 -3.95 9.63 4.87
N ALA A 86 -4.58 10.61 5.52
CA ALA A 86 -4.16 12.01 5.44
C ALA A 86 -2.74 12.21 5.98
N ARG A 87 -2.38 11.48 7.04
CA ARG A 87 -1.02 11.49 7.61
C ARG A 87 -0.03 10.86 6.64
N HIS A 88 -0.34 9.72 6.02
CA HIS A 88 0.51 9.05 5.01
C HIS A 88 0.79 9.99 3.84
N TYR A 89 -0.26 10.59 3.28
CA TYR A 89 -0.16 11.63 2.26
C TYR A 89 0.82 12.73 2.67
N ALA A 90 0.65 13.31 3.87
CA ALA A 90 1.46 14.43 4.32
C ALA A 90 2.94 14.05 4.47
N MET A 91 3.23 12.89 5.05
CA MET A 91 4.60 12.40 5.21
C MET A 91 5.29 12.20 3.86
N LEU A 92 4.61 11.53 2.92
CA LEU A 92 5.17 11.27 1.60
C LEU A 92 5.30 12.56 0.76
N ALA A 93 4.33 13.47 0.87
CA ALA A 93 4.41 14.79 0.22
C ALA A 93 5.61 15.57 0.74
N TYR A 94 5.84 15.63 2.05
CA TYR A 94 7.01 16.31 2.61
C TYR A 94 8.33 15.68 2.15
N VAL A 95 8.40 14.35 2.07
CA VAL A 95 9.57 13.66 1.53
C VAL A 95 9.80 14.04 0.06
N TYR A 96 8.73 14.08 -0.76
CA TYR A 96 8.78 14.50 -2.15
C TYR A 96 9.26 15.95 -2.30
N GLU A 97 8.68 16.87 -1.54
CA GLU A 97 9.02 18.30 -1.56
C GLU A 97 10.45 18.55 -1.07
N GLY A 98 10.86 17.87 0.00
CA GLY A 98 12.21 17.96 0.53
C GLY A 98 13.27 17.45 -0.45
N LEU A 99 12.94 16.43 -1.26
CA LEU A 99 13.85 15.88 -2.28
C LEU A 99 13.84 16.69 -3.59
N GLY A 100 12.67 17.17 -4.00
CA GLY A 100 12.44 17.84 -5.29
C GLY A 100 12.60 19.35 -5.27
N GLY A 101 12.41 19.98 -4.10
CA GLY A 101 12.44 21.43 -3.90
C GLY A 101 11.14 22.16 -4.27
N GLU A 102 10.17 21.47 -4.86
CA GLU A 102 8.92 22.05 -5.33
C GLU A 102 7.71 21.53 -4.55
N PRO A 103 6.76 22.40 -4.18
CA PRO A 103 5.59 22.00 -3.43
C PRO A 103 4.64 21.12 -4.25
N LEU A 104 4.07 20.11 -3.62
CA LEU A 104 3.08 19.23 -4.23
C LEU A 104 1.68 19.85 -4.12
N ARG A 105 0.90 19.72 -5.20
CA ARG A 105 -0.50 20.19 -5.26
C ARG A 105 -1.41 18.99 -5.46
N TRP A 106 -1.95 18.44 -4.37
CA TRP A 106 -2.72 17.20 -4.41
C TRP A 106 -3.91 17.26 -5.38
N LYS A 107 -4.65 18.37 -5.42
CA LYS A 107 -5.79 18.53 -6.36
C LYS A 107 -5.35 18.39 -7.80
N MET A 108 -4.25 19.04 -8.19
CA MET A 108 -3.72 18.94 -9.55
C MET A 108 -3.22 17.53 -9.85
N LEU A 109 -2.54 16.90 -8.89
CA LEU A 109 -2.06 15.52 -9.03
C LEU A 109 -3.23 14.56 -9.25
N ARG A 110 -4.30 14.71 -8.46
CA ARG A 110 -5.51 13.90 -8.55
C ARG A 110 -6.29 14.10 -9.86
N GLU A 111 -6.32 15.31 -10.41
CA GLU A 111 -6.86 15.54 -11.74
C GLU A 111 -6.00 14.89 -12.83
N GLU A 112 -4.67 14.98 -12.73
CA GLU A 112 -3.76 14.38 -13.71
C GLU A 112 -3.89 12.85 -13.79
N ILE A 113 -3.97 12.16 -12.65
CA ILE A 113 -4.02 10.69 -12.63
C ILE A 113 -5.28 10.10 -13.27
N LYS A 114 -6.31 10.91 -13.57
CA LYS A 114 -7.49 10.44 -14.29
C LYS A 114 -7.16 9.98 -15.70
N THR A 115 -6.18 10.63 -16.34
CA THR A 115 -5.80 10.34 -17.74
C THR A 115 -4.33 9.97 -17.91
N ALA A 116 -3.49 10.17 -16.91
CA ALA A 116 -2.06 9.89 -17.01
C ALA A 116 -1.76 8.41 -17.30
N ALA A 117 -0.92 8.15 -18.31
CA ALA A 117 -0.48 6.79 -18.66
C ALA A 117 0.30 6.13 -17.50
N TRP A 118 1.11 6.90 -16.77
CA TRP A 118 1.92 6.40 -15.66
C TRP A 118 1.09 5.86 -14.48
N TYR A 119 -0.21 6.15 -14.43
CA TYR A 119 -1.14 5.69 -13.39
C TYR A 119 -2.15 4.63 -13.87
N GLU A 120 -2.04 4.18 -15.13
CA GLU A 120 -2.99 3.24 -15.73
C GLU A 120 -3.10 1.92 -14.96
N ALA A 121 -1.99 1.38 -14.45
CA ALA A 121 -2.00 0.16 -13.66
C ALA A 121 -2.85 0.29 -12.37
N SER A 122 -2.78 1.43 -11.67
CA SER A 122 -3.63 1.67 -10.49
C SER A 122 -5.10 1.86 -10.87
N ARG A 123 -5.40 2.50 -12.01
CA ARG A 123 -6.79 2.57 -12.50
C ARG A 123 -7.35 1.19 -12.85
N ARG A 124 -6.55 0.30 -13.43
CA ARG A 124 -6.95 -1.09 -13.70
C ARG A 124 -7.22 -1.87 -12.41
N GLU A 125 -6.38 -1.70 -11.40
CA GLU A 125 -6.62 -2.27 -10.06
C GLU A 125 -7.97 -1.81 -9.50
N HIS A 126 -8.23 -0.49 -9.50
CA HIS A 126 -9.51 0.06 -9.02
C HIS A 126 -10.72 -0.42 -9.82
N ALA A 127 -10.63 -0.45 -11.16
CA ALA A 127 -11.71 -0.95 -12.00
C ALA A 127 -12.05 -2.42 -11.65
N ARG A 128 -11.02 -3.22 -11.36
CA ARG A 128 -11.21 -4.62 -10.96
C ARG A 128 -11.86 -4.76 -9.58
N TRP A 129 -11.49 -3.91 -8.63
CA TRP A 129 -12.21 -3.79 -7.35
C TRP A 129 -13.68 -3.47 -7.55
N ASP A 130 -13.99 -2.55 -8.45
CA ASP A 130 -15.37 -2.15 -8.71
C ASP A 130 -16.18 -3.26 -9.37
N ASP A 131 -15.56 -4.11 -10.20
CA ASP A 131 -16.20 -5.33 -10.72
C ASP A 131 -16.62 -6.26 -9.58
N PHE A 132 -15.73 -6.53 -8.62
CA PHE A 132 -16.06 -7.37 -7.47
C PHE A 132 -17.16 -6.75 -6.59
N ARG A 133 -17.11 -5.44 -6.35
CA ARG A 133 -18.16 -4.75 -5.58
C ARG A 133 -19.52 -4.81 -6.28
N ARG A 134 -19.56 -4.61 -7.60
CA ARG A 134 -20.80 -4.71 -8.40
C ARG A 134 -21.39 -6.12 -8.38
N ALA A 135 -20.55 -7.15 -8.30
CA ALA A 135 -20.99 -8.54 -8.16
C ALA A 135 -21.59 -8.84 -6.77
N GLY A 136 -21.38 -7.97 -5.77
CA GLY A 136 -21.91 -8.10 -4.41
C GLY A 136 -20.97 -8.83 -3.45
N ALA A 137 -21.50 -9.16 -2.25
CA ALA A 137 -20.77 -9.86 -1.19
C ALA A 137 -20.49 -11.32 -1.57
N THR A 138 -19.47 -11.51 -2.40
CA THR A 138 -19.07 -12.78 -3.01
C THR A 138 -17.80 -13.33 -2.35
N LEU A 139 -17.55 -14.62 -2.53
CA LEU A 139 -16.27 -15.25 -2.17
C LEU A 139 -15.10 -14.51 -2.82
N GLU A 140 -15.27 -14.07 -4.06
CA GLU A 140 -14.31 -13.29 -4.83
C GLU A 140 -14.03 -11.92 -4.21
N LEU A 141 -15.07 -11.20 -3.77
CA LEU A 141 -14.86 -9.94 -3.06
C LEU A 141 -14.07 -10.16 -1.77
N ALA A 142 -14.42 -11.18 -0.97
CA ALA A 142 -13.68 -11.51 0.25
C ALA A 142 -12.21 -11.89 -0.04
N ALA A 143 -11.97 -12.66 -1.11
CA ALA A 143 -10.63 -13.02 -1.55
C ALA A 143 -9.83 -11.79 -2.02
N ALA A 144 -10.46 -10.88 -2.75
CA ALA A 144 -9.84 -9.62 -3.15
C ALA A 144 -9.50 -8.76 -1.91
N LEU A 145 -10.45 -8.60 -0.97
CA LEU A 145 -10.29 -7.90 0.32
C LEU A 145 -9.10 -8.41 1.11
N TYR A 146 -8.93 -9.73 1.18
CA TYR A 146 -7.80 -10.33 1.88
C TYR A 146 -6.44 -9.90 1.32
N THR A 147 -6.38 -9.56 0.03
CA THR A 147 -5.13 -9.06 -0.57
C THR A 147 -4.83 -7.60 -0.21
N ARG A 148 -5.81 -6.80 0.26
CA ARG A 148 -5.66 -5.35 0.46
C ARG A 148 -4.55 -5.00 1.47
N GLY A 149 -4.46 -5.77 2.56
CA GLY A 149 -3.37 -5.66 3.54
C GLY A 149 -1.96 -5.96 3.00
N GLY A 150 -1.81 -6.28 1.71
CA GLY A 150 -0.54 -6.28 1.00
C GLY A 150 0.00 -4.87 0.71
N GLY A 151 -0.83 -3.83 0.74
CA GLY A 151 -0.42 -2.44 0.48
C GLY A 151 0.74 -1.96 1.35
N GLY A 152 0.74 -2.36 2.63
CA GLY A 152 1.84 -2.12 3.57
C GLY A 152 3.15 -2.86 3.25
N ALA A 153 3.13 -3.99 2.53
CA ALA A 153 4.31 -4.82 2.32
C ALA A 153 5.42 -4.12 1.51
N LEU A 154 5.05 -3.20 0.61
CA LEU A 154 6.03 -2.32 -0.05
C LEU A 154 6.86 -1.54 0.99
N PHE A 155 6.20 -0.95 1.98
CA PHE A 155 6.85 -0.13 3.01
C PHE A 155 7.73 -0.96 3.95
N CYS A 156 7.44 -2.25 4.12
CA CYS A 156 8.37 -3.17 4.78
C CYS A 156 9.73 -3.22 4.05
N GLY A 157 9.76 -3.02 2.73
CA GLY A 157 11.00 -2.96 1.94
C GLY A 157 11.82 -1.69 2.17
N PHE A 158 11.22 -0.66 2.76
CA PHE A 158 11.87 0.60 3.08
C PHE A 158 12.28 0.72 4.56
N VAL A 159 11.82 -0.20 5.40
CA VAL A 159 12.24 -0.26 6.80
C VAL A 159 13.74 -0.50 6.87
N GLY A 160 14.45 0.39 7.57
CA GLY A 160 15.90 0.31 7.75
C GLY A 160 16.72 0.98 6.64
N LEU A 161 16.09 1.67 5.69
CA LEU A 161 16.82 2.56 4.78
C LEU A 161 17.58 3.64 5.57
N GLY A 162 18.72 4.06 5.05
CA GLY A 162 19.58 5.09 5.62
C GLY A 162 20.59 5.63 4.61
N GLY A 163 21.59 6.36 5.08
CA GLY A 163 22.65 6.94 4.26
C GLY A 163 22.41 8.40 3.86
N GLY A 164 21.18 8.90 3.96
CA GLY A 164 20.83 10.32 3.80
C GLY A 164 19.55 10.67 4.56
N ASP A 165 19.21 11.97 4.58
CA ASP A 165 17.98 12.46 5.21
C ASP A 165 16.73 11.89 4.51
N TYR A 166 16.76 11.78 3.17
CA TYR A 166 15.68 11.19 2.38
C TYR A 166 15.37 9.76 2.79
N GLU A 167 16.39 8.89 2.81
CA GLU A 167 16.23 7.47 3.16
C GLU A 167 15.80 7.30 4.62
N THR A 168 16.37 8.10 5.52
CA THR A 168 16.03 8.07 6.96
C THR A 168 14.58 8.45 7.20
N LEU A 169 14.12 9.57 6.61
CA LEU A 169 12.74 10.02 6.76
C LEU A 169 11.75 9.05 6.13
N LEU A 170 12.11 8.48 4.96
CA LEU A 170 11.30 7.48 4.31
C LEU A 170 11.21 6.20 5.14
N ALA A 171 12.31 5.72 5.73
CA ALA A 171 12.29 4.56 6.61
C ALA A 171 11.35 4.78 7.81
N GLU A 172 11.39 5.95 8.43
CA GLU A 172 10.50 6.29 9.55
C GLU A 172 9.04 6.42 9.11
N ALA A 173 8.76 7.05 7.97
CA ALA A 173 7.41 7.12 7.42
C ALA A 173 6.88 5.71 7.12
N SER A 174 7.74 4.85 6.56
CA SER A 174 7.39 3.48 6.18
C SER A 174 7.02 2.62 7.38
N LYS A 175 7.64 2.83 8.55
CA LYS A 175 7.22 2.14 9.79
C LYS A 175 5.83 2.56 10.23
N VAL A 176 5.50 3.86 10.14
CA VAL A 176 4.18 4.37 10.49
C VAL A 176 3.13 3.81 9.52
N ILE A 177 3.37 3.93 8.21
CA ILE A 177 2.45 3.44 7.18
C ILE A 177 2.26 1.93 7.30
N LEU A 178 3.35 1.16 7.41
CA LEU A 178 3.27 -0.29 7.59
C LEU A 178 2.45 -0.68 8.83
N LYS A 179 2.60 0.05 9.94
CA LYS A 179 1.83 -0.23 11.15
C LYS A 179 0.34 0.00 10.94
N ASP A 180 -0.04 1.15 10.37
CA ASP A 180 -1.44 1.48 10.11
C ASP A 180 -2.08 0.48 9.13
N GLU A 181 -1.37 0.14 8.05
CA GLU A 181 -1.80 -0.84 7.04
C GLU A 181 -1.99 -2.26 7.60
N LEU A 182 -1.19 -2.64 8.61
CA LEU A 182 -1.38 -3.90 9.32
C LEU A 182 -2.61 -3.86 10.24
N GLU A 183 -3.00 -2.69 10.74
CA GLU A 183 -4.22 -2.51 11.53
C GLU A 183 -5.46 -2.53 10.62
N HIS A 184 -5.37 -1.97 9.42
CA HIS A 184 -6.41 -2.07 8.38
C HIS A 184 -6.54 -3.51 7.84
N GLY A 185 -5.42 -4.15 7.50
CA GLY A 185 -5.39 -5.43 6.81
C GLY A 185 -5.55 -6.67 7.70
N ALA A 186 -5.38 -6.57 9.03
CA ALA A 186 -5.49 -7.72 9.93
C ALA A 186 -6.94 -8.22 10.11
N SER A 187 -7.94 -7.41 9.78
CA SER A 187 -9.36 -7.72 9.93
C SER A 187 -10.12 -7.79 8.59
N GLU A 188 -9.62 -7.15 7.54
CA GLU A 188 -10.35 -7.06 6.27
C GLU A 188 -10.18 -8.32 5.40
N GLY A 189 -11.30 -9.00 5.14
CA GLY A 189 -11.41 -10.05 4.13
C GLY A 189 -10.92 -11.44 4.52
N ARG A 190 -9.90 -11.61 5.40
CA ARG A 190 -9.39 -12.94 5.80
C ARG A 190 -10.47 -13.80 6.45
N ASP A 191 -11.00 -13.33 7.57
CA ASP A 191 -11.94 -14.12 8.38
C ASP A 191 -13.26 -14.31 7.61
N GLN A 192 -13.67 -13.30 6.84
CA GLN A 192 -14.81 -13.39 5.93
C GLN A 192 -14.57 -14.46 4.85
N LEU A 193 -13.42 -14.45 4.18
CA LEU A 193 -13.05 -15.42 3.15
C LEU A 193 -13.08 -16.84 3.71
N PHE A 194 -12.41 -17.06 4.83
CA PHE A 194 -12.33 -18.38 5.45
C PHE A 194 -13.70 -18.86 5.94
N GLY A 195 -14.56 -17.93 6.38
CA GLY A 195 -15.95 -18.21 6.73
C GLY A 195 -16.85 -18.58 5.54
N LEU A 196 -16.48 -18.19 4.30
CA LEU A 196 -17.23 -18.45 3.07
C LEU A 196 -16.82 -19.75 2.36
N ILE A 197 -15.58 -20.21 2.52
CA ILE A 197 -15.09 -21.45 1.90
C ILE A 197 -15.82 -22.68 2.47
N ARG A 198 -16.36 -23.53 1.59
CA ARG A 198 -17.09 -24.77 1.93
C ARG A 198 -16.48 -26.01 1.29
N ASN A 199 -15.82 -25.86 0.14
CA ASN A 199 -15.31 -26.98 -0.64
C ASN A 199 -14.02 -26.60 -1.41
N GLY A 200 -13.47 -27.55 -2.17
CA GLY A 200 -12.24 -27.33 -2.93
C GLY A 200 -12.38 -26.34 -4.10
N GLU A 201 -13.57 -26.21 -4.69
CA GLU A 201 -13.83 -25.25 -5.76
C GLU A 201 -13.78 -23.80 -5.23
N ASP A 202 -14.25 -23.58 -4.00
CA ASP A 202 -14.13 -22.30 -3.32
C ASP A 202 -12.67 -21.95 -3.06
N VAL A 203 -11.86 -22.92 -2.65
CA VAL A 203 -10.40 -22.74 -2.43
C VAL A 203 -9.73 -22.33 -3.75
N GLU A 204 -10.02 -23.01 -4.85
CA GLU A 204 -9.44 -22.67 -6.16
C GLU A 204 -9.91 -21.30 -6.67
N THR A 205 -11.15 -20.92 -6.37
CA THR A 205 -11.66 -19.57 -6.68
C THR A 205 -10.95 -18.50 -5.87
N ALA A 206 -10.78 -18.71 -4.56
CA ALA A 206 -10.04 -17.81 -3.68
C ALA A 206 -8.58 -17.66 -4.15
N ARG A 207 -7.90 -18.76 -4.45
CA ARG A 207 -6.52 -18.79 -4.98
C ARG A 207 -6.41 -17.96 -6.26
N ARG A 208 -7.31 -18.17 -7.22
CA ARG A 208 -7.32 -17.45 -8.51
C ARG A 208 -7.45 -15.94 -8.29
N VAL A 209 -8.39 -15.50 -7.44
CA VAL A 209 -8.60 -14.07 -7.17
C VAL A 209 -7.41 -13.46 -6.42
N ILE A 210 -6.85 -14.18 -5.44
CA ILE A 210 -5.66 -13.70 -4.70
C ILE A 210 -4.48 -13.51 -5.64
N VAL A 211 -4.21 -14.48 -6.54
CA VAL A 211 -3.15 -14.38 -7.55
C VAL A 211 -3.42 -13.23 -8.52
N GLU A 212 -4.65 -13.09 -9.00
CA GLU A 212 -5.04 -12.01 -9.91
C GLU A 212 -4.78 -10.63 -9.30
N MET A 213 -5.36 -10.36 -8.13
CA MET A 213 -5.29 -9.04 -7.49
C MET A 213 -3.89 -8.71 -7.01
N SER A 214 -3.22 -9.68 -6.38
CA SER A 214 -1.85 -9.47 -5.92
C SER A 214 -0.88 -9.35 -7.10
N GLY A 215 -1.10 -10.05 -8.20
CA GLY A 215 -0.29 -9.96 -9.41
C GLY A 215 -0.45 -8.61 -10.12
N ILE A 216 -1.66 -8.05 -10.18
CA ILE A 216 -1.89 -6.67 -10.66
C ILE A 216 -1.03 -5.69 -9.85
N ARG A 217 -1.07 -5.78 -8.52
CA ARG A 217 -0.27 -4.91 -7.65
C ARG A 217 1.22 -5.11 -7.82
N LEU A 218 1.70 -6.36 -7.82
CA LEU A 218 3.12 -6.68 -7.93
C LEU A 218 3.71 -6.07 -9.22
N ARG A 219 3.02 -6.24 -10.35
CA ARG A 219 3.40 -5.62 -11.63
C ARG A 219 3.36 -4.10 -11.57
N MET A 220 2.28 -3.53 -11.03
CA MET A 220 2.14 -2.08 -10.86
C MET A 220 3.28 -1.49 -10.02
N ARG A 221 3.63 -2.11 -8.89
CA ARG A 221 4.76 -1.69 -8.05
C ARG A 221 6.05 -1.77 -8.84
N ASN A 222 6.32 -2.88 -9.53
CA ASN A 222 7.54 -3.01 -10.32
C ASN A 222 7.64 -1.90 -11.39
N GLU A 223 6.54 -1.60 -12.09
CA GLU A 223 6.46 -0.50 -13.06
C GLU A 223 6.70 0.87 -12.41
N GLN A 224 6.09 1.12 -11.24
CA GLN A 224 6.28 2.35 -10.45
C GLN A 224 7.77 2.60 -10.13
N PHE A 225 8.54 1.54 -9.87
CA PHE A 225 9.98 1.62 -9.62
C PHE A 225 10.83 1.48 -10.89
N SER A 226 10.26 1.65 -12.08
CA SER A 226 10.97 1.51 -13.37
C SER A 226 11.55 0.11 -13.63
N ARG A 227 10.76 -0.92 -13.31
CA ARG A 227 11.04 -2.35 -13.56
C ARG A 227 12.35 -2.82 -12.92
N VAL A 228 12.46 -2.63 -11.61
CA VAL A 228 13.61 -3.07 -10.80
C VAL A 228 13.79 -4.60 -10.79
N LEU A 229 12.72 -5.35 -11.07
CA LEU A 229 12.76 -6.80 -11.25
C LEU A 229 12.42 -7.18 -12.70
N PRO A 230 13.05 -8.23 -13.26
CA PRO A 230 12.66 -8.79 -14.55
C PRO A 230 11.35 -9.58 -14.45
N ASP A 231 10.62 -9.70 -15.56
CA ASP A 231 9.33 -10.44 -15.61
C ASP A 231 9.45 -11.90 -15.17
N ALA A 232 10.60 -12.54 -15.44
CA ALA A 232 10.87 -13.90 -14.96
C ALA A 232 10.81 -13.99 -13.43
N ARG A 233 11.40 -13.01 -12.73
CA ARG A 233 11.38 -12.95 -11.27
C ARG A 233 9.98 -12.69 -10.72
N LEU A 234 9.18 -11.88 -11.42
CA LEU A 234 7.78 -11.68 -11.05
C LEU A 234 6.99 -12.99 -11.12
N LYS A 235 7.17 -13.79 -12.18
CA LYS A 235 6.52 -15.10 -12.32
C LYS A 235 6.96 -16.10 -11.26
N GLU A 236 8.24 -16.08 -10.89
CA GLU A 236 8.76 -16.88 -9.77
C GLU A 236 8.05 -16.53 -8.45
N ILE A 237 7.89 -15.24 -8.15
CA ILE A 237 7.16 -14.76 -6.96
C ILE A 237 5.69 -15.23 -6.99
N GLU A 238 5.00 -15.05 -8.12
CA GLU A 238 3.61 -15.50 -8.28
C GLU A 238 3.45 -17.03 -8.12
N ALA A 239 4.50 -17.79 -8.43
CA ALA A 239 4.57 -19.24 -8.21
C ALA A 239 5.02 -19.63 -6.79
N GLY A 240 5.21 -18.67 -5.87
CA GLY A 240 5.65 -18.92 -4.49
C GLY A 240 7.15 -19.19 -4.34
N SER A 241 7.98 -18.89 -5.35
CA SER A 241 9.45 -19.09 -5.31
C SER A 241 10.17 -17.91 -4.63
N ILE A 242 9.74 -17.61 -3.40
CA ILE A 242 10.33 -16.60 -2.51
C ILE A 242 10.03 -16.99 -1.07
N ALA A 243 10.88 -16.62 -0.10
CA ALA A 243 10.56 -16.86 1.30
C ALA A 243 9.32 -16.02 1.71
N PRO A 244 8.33 -16.61 2.42
CA PRO A 244 7.10 -15.90 2.77
C PRO A 244 7.36 -14.77 3.77
N LEU A 245 6.68 -13.63 3.57
CA LEU A 245 6.68 -12.52 4.52
C LEU A 245 5.40 -12.56 5.36
N THR A 246 5.55 -13.00 6.61
CA THR A 246 4.41 -13.18 7.53
C THR A 246 4.02 -11.87 8.22
N VAL A 247 2.76 -11.78 8.66
CA VAL A 247 2.26 -10.63 9.43
C VAL A 247 3.07 -10.39 10.71
N PRO A 248 3.44 -11.43 11.51
CA PRO A 248 4.34 -11.24 12.65
C PRO A 248 5.69 -10.60 12.28
N ALA A 249 6.29 -11.00 11.15
CA ALA A 249 7.56 -10.43 10.70
C ALA A 249 7.40 -8.95 10.31
N MET A 250 6.33 -8.60 9.61
CA MET A 250 5.99 -7.20 9.28
C MET A 250 5.75 -6.37 10.54
N ARG A 251 5.00 -6.91 11.51
CA ARG A 251 4.72 -6.24 12.80
C ARG A 251 6.00 -6.01 13.60
N ALA A 252 6.92 -6.97 13.58
CA ALA A 252 8.23 -6.80 14.21
C ALA A 252 9.02 -5.65 13.56
N ALA A 253 8.99 -5.54 12.23
CA ALA A 253 9.69 -4.50 11.48
C ALA A 253 9.21 -3.06 11.80
N CYS A 254 7.93 -2.87 12.12
CA CYS A 254 7.35 -1.56 12.46
C CYS A 254 7.15 -1.32 13.96
N SER A 255 7.68 -2.19 14.83
CA SER A 255 7.42 -2.14 16.27
C SER A 255 8.00 -0.89 16.98
N SER A 256 9.04 -0.29 16.41
CA SER A 256 9.69 0.92 16.94
C SER A 256 9.44 2.13 16.03
N THR A 257 8.42 2.93 16.32
CA THR A 257 8.16 4.20 15.61
C THR A 257 8.72 5.39 16.38
N THR A 258 9.31 6.35 15.67
CA THR A 258 9.64 7.65 16.28
C THR A 258 8.35 8.38 16.69
N ALA A 259 8.34 9.02 17.88
CA ALA A 259 7.12 9.60 18.46
C ALA A 259 6.55 10.78 17.66
N ASP A 260 7.38 11.51 16.90
CA ASP A 260 6.95 12.62 16.05
C ASP A 260 7.75 12.68 14.75
N TRP A 261 7.17 12.15 13.68
CA TRP A 261 7.78 12.17 12.34
C TRP A 261 7.87 13.59 11.76
N PHE A 262 6.90 14.47 12.04
CA PHE A 262 6.89 15.82 11.48
C PHE A 262 7.99 16.68 12.10
N ALA A 263 8.20 16.58 13.41
CA ALA A 263 9.34 17.23 14.06
C ALA A 263 10.67 16.77 13.45
N LEU A 264 10.81 15.46 13.18
CA LEU A 264 12.00 14.91 12.52
C LEU A 264 12.22 15.52 11.14
N TYR A 265 11.17 15.63 10.32
CA TYR A 265 11.23 16.27 9.00
C TYR A 265 11.64 17.75 9.08
N HIS A 266 11.00 18.52 9.97
CA HIS A 266 11.27 19.96 10.08
C HIS A 266 12.70 20.27 10.56
N ALA A 267 13.31 19.36 11.34
CA ALA A 267 14.69 19.49 11.80
C ALA A 267 15.77 19.23 10.71
N ARG A 268 15.44 18.58 9.58
CA ARG A 268 16.43 18.27 8.53
C ARG A 268 16.77 19.47 7.64
N PRO A 269 17.98 19.57 7.07
CA PRO A 269 18.27 20.56 6.03
C PRO A 269 17.47 20.28 4.75
N LYS A 270 17.24 21.33 3.95
CA LYS A 270 16.58 21.24 2.64
C LYS A 270 17.53 21.82 1.57
N PRO A 271 17.70 21.17 0.40
CA PRO A 271 17.09 19.88 0.01
C PRO A 271 17.60 18.71 0.85
N LEU A 272 16.81 17.64 0.93
CA LEU A 272 17.18 16.42 1.67
C LEU A 272 18.42 15.78 1.03
N SER A 273 19.40 15.41 1.86
CA SER A 273 20.54 14.60 1.43
C SER A 273 20.09 13.18 1.08
N SER A 274 20.80 12.52 0.15
CA SER A 274 20.50 11.14 -0.24
C SER A 274 21.74 10.39 -0.73
N ALA A 275 21.88 9.13 -0.30
CA ALA A 275 22.94 8.22 -0.76
C ALA A 275 22.51 7.34 -1.95
N SER A 276 21.20 7.23 -2.18
CA SER A 276 20.60 6.46 -3.28
C SER A 276 20.47 7.25 -4.58
N LEU A 277 20.72 8.56 -4.57
CA LEU A 277 20.76 9.33 -5.82
C LEU A 277 22.03 9.04 -6.62
N SER A 278 21.87 8.89 -7.94
CA SER A 278 22.96 9.07 -8.89
C SER A 278 23.14 10.56 -9.18
N ASP A 279 24.38 10.94 -9.55
CA ASP A 279 24.67 12.25 -10.14
C ASP A 279 23.84 12.48 -11.43
#